data_AF-A0A7S0Y449-F1
#
_entry.id   AF-A0A7S0Y449-F1
#
_cell.length_a   1.000
_cell.length_b   1.000
_cell.length_c   1.000
_cell.angle_alpha   90.00
_cell.angle_beta   90.00
_cell.angle_gamma   90.00
#
_symmetry.space_group_name_H-M   'P 1'
#
loop_
_entity.id
_entity.type
_entity.pdbx_description
1 polymer ?
#
loop_
_entity_poly.entity_id
_entity_poly.type
_entity_poly.pdbx_seq_one_letter_code
_entity_poly.pdbx_strand_id
1 'polypeptide(L)'
;CSYVILKEDGTTQHKKVKMGLMWEQGVLGGPATIVGMYEAIDAIVLSVDLSQMRGKEKKAWEKRKNAHTLPPPMEEEELFGDIVIFRNDIDAEPVDLPLNEWEDFKKNPNAKKYQDAIKKREAELAEMFGSDEEEDEEEDEEEELL
;
A
#
# COMPACT_ATOMS: atom_id res chain seq x y z
N CYS A 1 6.28 -3.36 -16.08
CA CYS A 1 6.18 -3.22 -14.62
C CYS A 1 7.18 -4.14 -13.93
N SER A 2 7.67 -3.67 -12.80
CA SER A 2 8.56 -4.39 -11.90
C SER A 2 8.08 -4.17 -10.48
N TYR A 3 8.21 -5.17 -9.65
CA TYR A 3 7.82 -5.11 -8.24
C TYR A 3 8.94 -5.65 -7.36
N VAL A 4 8.88 -5.27 -6.09
CA VAL A 4 9.77 -5.75 -5.05
C VAL A 4 9.06 -6.88 -4.29
N ILE A 5 9.81 -7.94 -3.97
CA ILE A 5 9.36 -9.03 -3.11
C ILE A 5 10.21 -9.01 -1.85
N LEU A 6 9.57 -8.90 -0.70
CA LEU A 6 10.22 -9.14 0.58
C LEU A 6 9.99 -10.61 0.93
N LYS A 7 11.05 -11.41 0.79
CA LYS A 7 10.99 -12.84 1.05
C LYS A 7 10.86 -13.12 2.53
N GLU A 8 10.15 -14.21 2.86
CA GLU A 8 9.95 -14.62 4.26
C GLU A 8 11.27 -14.78 5.04
N ASP A 9 12.34 -15.14 4.35
CA ASP A 9 13.68 -15.36 4.91
C ASP A 9 14.48 -14.07 5.19
N GLY A 10 13.89 -12.90 4.95
CA GLY A 10 14.53 -11.60 5.15
C GLY A 10 15.31 -11.09 3.93
N THR A 11 15.34 -11.85 2.82
CA THR A 11 15.93 -11.36 1.58
C THR A 11 14.95 -10.48 0.78
N THR A 12 15.48 -9.65 -0.11
CA THR A 12 14.68 -8.81 -1.01
C THR A 12 15.00 -9.17 -2.44
N GLN A 13 13.96 -9.35 -3.26
CA GLN A 13 14.07 -9.61 -4.69
C GLN A 13 13.39 -8.51 -5.49
N HIS A 14 13.90 -8.24 -6.68
CA HIS A 14 13.26 -7.38 -7.67
C HIS A 14 12.94 -8.22 -8.89
N LYS A 15 11.69 -8.17 -9.35
CA LYS A 15 11.25 -8.95 -10.51
C LYS A 15 10.54 -8.07 -11.53
N LYS A 16 10.86 -8.30 -12.80
CA LYS A 16 10.07 -7.84 -13.94
C LYS A 16 9.08 -8.93 -14.31
N VAL A 17 7.81 -8.56 -14.45
CA VAL A 17 6.73 -9.49 -14.79
C VAL A 17 5.75 -8.79 -15.71
N LYS A 18 5.11 -9.58 -16.58
CA LYS A 18 3.89 -9.16 -17.24
C LYS A 18 2.74 -9.49 -16.30
N MET A 19 2.18 -8.49 -15.62
CA MET A 19 1.04 -8.71 -14.72
C MET A 19 -0.15 -9.21 -15.54
N GLY A 20 -0.57 -10.43 -15.23
CA GLY A 20 -1.73 -11.10 -15.81
C GLY A 20 -2.75 -11.42 -14.72
N LEU A 21 -3.82 -12.13 -15.07
CA LEU A 21 -4.84 -12.52 -14.09
C LEU A 21 -4.22 -13.35 -12.94
N MET A 22 -4.51 -13.00 -11.69
CA MET A 22 -4.03 -13.68 -10.47
C MET A 22 -2.51 -13.79 -10.34
N TRP A 23 -1.75 -12.86 -10.91
CA TRP A 23 -0.29 -12.88 -10.81
C TRP A 23 0.20 -12.82 -9.36
N GLU A 24 -0.52 -12.07 -8.51
CA GLU A 24 -0.24 -11.90 -7.09
C GLU A 24 -0.35 -13.22 -6.33
N GLN A 25 -1.35 -14.05 -6.62
CA GLN A 25 -1.50 -15.37 -5.99
C GLN A 25 -0.40 -16.33 -6.42
N GLY A 26 0.05 -16.23 -7.68
CA GLY A 26 1.19 -17.01 -8.18
C GLY A 26 2.51 -16.65 -7.49
N VAL A 27 2.68 -15.39 -7.06
CA VAL A 27 3.87 -14.93 -6.35
C VAL A 27 3.79 -15.25 -4.86
N LEU A 28 2.64 -14.95 -4.24
CA LEU A 28 2.42 -15.11 -2.80
C LEU A 28 2.15 -16.57 -2.42
N GLY A 29 1.71 -17.41 -3.36
CA GLY A 29 1.43 -18.83 -3.13
C GLY A 29 0.09 -19.11 -2.43
N GLY A 30 -0.82 -18.14 -2.39
CA GLY A 30 -2.14 -18.25 -1.77
C GLY A 30 -3.05 -17.06 -2.12
N PRO A 31 -4.28 -17.00 -1.56
CA PRO A 31 -5.15 -15.83 -1.66
C PRO A 31 -4.40 -14.58 -1.22
N ALA A 32 -4.56 -13.48 -1.95
CA ALA A 32 -3.87 -12.23 -1.68
C ALA A 32 -4.83 -11.19 -1.09
N THR A 33 -4.33 -10.34 -0.20
CA THR A 33 -5.01 -9.15 0.29
C THR A 33 -4.10 -7.93 0.20
N ILE A 34 -4.70 -6.75 0.08
CA ILE A 34 -4.01 -5.48 0.27
C ILE A 34 -3.82 -5.27 1.77
N VAL A 35 -2.59 -4.97 2.17
CA VAL A 35 -2.24 -4.58 3.54
C VAL A 35 -2.38 -3.06 3.69
N GLY A 36 -1.86 -2.32 2.72
CA GLY A 36 -1.87 -0.87 2.73
C GLY A 36 -1.14 -0.28 1.53
N MET A 37 -0.89 1.02 1.59
CA MET A 37 -0.23 1.79 0.53
C MET A 37 0.75 2.79 1.12
N TYR A 38 1.87 2.99 0.43
CA TYR A 38 2.82 4.07 0.65
C TYR A 38 2.59 5.16 -0.41
N GLU A 39 1.83 6.19 -0.04
CA GLU A 39 1.47 7.29 -0.93
C GLU A 39 2.69 8.02 -1.50
N ALA A 40 3.74 8.18 -0.70
CA ALA A 40 4.98 8.85 -1.11
C ALA A 40 5.66 8.23 -2.34
N ILE A 41 5.41 6.94 -2.60
CA ILE A 41 6.00 6.18 -3.69
C ILE A 41 4.94 5.41 -4.47
N ASP A 42 3.66 5.79 -4.34
CA ASP A 42 2.50 5.16 -5.00
C ASP A 42 2.48 3.61 -4.91
N ALA A 43 3.03 3.05 -3.83
CA ALA A 43 3.32 1.63 -3.73
C ALA A 43 2.28 0.90 -2.88
N ILE A 44 1.66 -0.13 -3.44
CA ILE A 44 0.69 -0.99 -2.77
C ILE A 44 1.42 -2.20 -2.20
N VAL A 45 1.08 -2.56 -0.96
CA VAL A 45 1.61 -3.73 -0.26
C VAL A 45 0.57 -4.85 -0.28
N LEU A 46 0.97 -6.01 -0.78
CA LEU A 46 0.17 -7.23 -0.77
C LEU A 46 0.82 -8.29 0.12
N SER A 47 -0.03 -9.03 0.83
CA SER A 47 0.34 -10.22 1.58
C SER A 47 -0.69 -11.32 1.38
N VAL A 48 -0.41 -12.49 1.95
CA VAL A 48 -1.36 -13.61 1.93
C VAL A 48 -2.56 -13.35 2.85
N ASP A 49 -3.77 -13.63 2.37
CA ASP A 49 -5.01 -13.49 3.14
C ASP A 49 -5.29 -14.76 3.96
N LEU A 50 -4.87 -14.77 5.22
CA LEU A 50 -5.11 -15.87 6.15
C LEU A 50 -6.58 -16.03 6.54
N SER A 51 -7.45 -15.03 6.29
CA SER A 51 -8.87 -15.12 6.62
C SER A 51 -9.62 -16.09 5.69
N GLN A 52 -9.12 -16.25 4.46
CA GLN A 52 -9.67 -17.18 3.46
C GLN A 52 -9.17 -18.62 3.64
N MET A 53 -8.16 -18.83 4.48
CA MET A 53 -7.59 -20.15 4.75
C MET A 53 -8.23 -20.82 5.97
N ARG A 54 -8.23 -22.16 6.00
CA ARG A 54 -8.83 -22.93 7.09
C ARG A 54 -7.97 -24.10 7.57
N GLY A 55 -8.19 -24.52 8.81
CA GLY A 55 -7.66 -25.76 9.36
C GLY A 55 -6.13 -25.84 9.36
N LYS A 56 -5.59 -26.93 8.78
CA LYS A 56 -4.14 -27.21 8.78
C LYS A 56 -3.34 -26.24 7.91
N GLU A 57 -3.96 -25.73 6.84
CA GLU A 57 -3.30 -24.80 5.90
C GLU A 57 -3.01 -23.46 6.58
N LYS A 58 -4.01 -22.84 7.22
CA LYS A 58 -3.84 -21.59 7.96
C LYS A 58 -2.72 -21.71 9.02
N LYS A 59 -2.71 -22.79 9.80
CA LYS A 59 -1.67 -23.06 10.81
C LYS A 59 -0.27 -23.27 10.23
N ALA A 60 -0.16 -23.68 8.98
CA ALA A 60 1.13 -23.80 8.31
C ALA A 60 1.66 -22.41 7.91
N TRP A 61 0.77 -21.53 7.44
CA TRP A 61 1.12 -20.14 7.10
C TRP A 61 1.45 -19.27 8.30
N GLU A 62 0.73 -19.41 9.42
CA GLU A 62 1.02 -18.67 10.66
C GLU A 62 2.45 -18.94 11.22
N LYS A 63 3.09 -20.04 10.80
CA LYS A 63 4.49 -20.36 11.16
C LYS A 63 5.52 -19.68 10.26
N ARG A 64 5.07 -19.05 9.17
CA ARG A 64 5.90 -18.42 8.14
C ARG A 64 5.87 -16.91 8.30
N LYS A 65 6.02 -16.39 9.53
CA LYS A 65 6.07 -14.94 9.76
C LYS A 65 7.24 -14.35 8.94
N ASN A 66 6.96 -13.29 8.19
CA ASN A 66 7.97 -12.63 7.38
C ASN A 66 8.98 -11.91 8.28
N ALA A 67 10.27 -11.99 7.95
CA ALA A 67 11.34 -11.40 8.75
C ALA A 67 11.50 -9.87 8.56
N HIS A 68 10.88 -9.27 7.55
CA HIS A 68 10.95 -7.84 7.29
C HIS A 68 10.01 -7.07 8.23
N THR A 69 10.49 -5.93 8.73
CA THR A 69 9.65 -4.89 9.32
C THR A 69 9.37 -3.84 8.26
N LEU A 70 8.09 -3.55 8.04
CA LEU A 70 7.68 -2.52 7.09
C LEU A 70 7.91 -1.11 7.67
N PRO A 71 8.24 -0.11 6.82
CA PRO A 71 8.22 1.29 7.24
C PRO A 71 6.84 1.77 7.68
N PRO A 72 6.77 2.87 8.45
CA PRO A 72 5.50 3.49 8.82
C PRO A 72 4.65 3.86 7.61
N PRO A 73 3.31 3.70 7.68
CA PRO A 73 2.51 3.42 8.89
C PRO A 73 2.22 1.92 9.16
N MET A 74 2.93 1.01 8.50
CA MET A 74 2.67 -0.44 8.57
C MET A 74 3.69 -1.18 9.47
N GLU A 75 4.37 -0.49 10.38
CA GLU A 75 5.46 -1.06 11.19
C GLU A 75 4.99 -2.13 12.20
N GLU A 76 3.72 -2.09 12.60
CA GLU A 76 3.12 -3.04 13.54
C GLU A 76 2.46 -4.24 12.86
N GLU A 77 2.39 -4.24 11.52
CA GLU A 77 1.73 -5.30 10.76
C GLU A 77 2.47 -6.65 10.86
N GLU A 78 1.77 -7.68 11.34
CA GLU A 78 2.28 -9.04 11.35
C GLU A 78 1.94 -9.75 10.04
N LEU A 79 2.91 -9.80 9.12
CA LEU A 79 2.74 -10.40 7.81
C LEU A 79 3.36 -11.80 7.73
N PHE A 80 2.73 -12.67 6.94
CA PHE A 80 3.14 -14.07 6.78
C PHE A 80 3.43 -14.38 5.31
N GLY A 81 4.42 -15.24 5.07
CA GLY A 81 4.88 -15.57 3.73
C GLY A 81 5.72 -14.46 3.10
N ASP A 82 5.81 -14.48 1.78
CA ASP A 82 6.39 -13.38 1.02
C ASP A 82 5.44 -12.16 1.03
N ILE A 83 6.00 -10.97 0.88
CA ILE A 83 5.26 -9.72 0.72
C ILE A 83 5.59 -9.16 -0.66
N VAL A 84 4.60 -8.65 -1.38
CA VAL A 84 4.77 -8.01 -2.68
C VAL A 84 4.52 -6.52 -2.55
N ILE A 85 5.43 -5.72 -3.10
CA ILE A 85 5.31 -4.27 -3.16
C ILE A 85 5.36 -3.87 -4.62
N PHE A 86 4.28 -3.30 -5.12
CA PHE A 86 4.14 -2.92 -6.52
C PHE A 86 3.52 -1.53 -6.64
N ARG A 87 3.65 -0.91 -7.81
CA ARG A 87 3.16 0.43 -8.08
C ARG A 87 2.21 0.40 -9.27
N ASN A 88 1.12 1.15 -9.16
CA ASN A 88 0.25 1.47 -10.29
C ASN A 88 0.27 2.99 -10.53
N ASP A 89 -0.05 3.41 -11.75
CA ASP A 89 -0.33 4.81 -12.05
C ASP A 89 -1.80 5.19 -11.78
N ILE A 90 -2.17 6.42 -12.16
CA ILE A 90 -3.50 6.97 -11.97
C ILE A 90 -4.59 6.23 -12.75
N ASP A 91 -4.23 5.56 -13.85
CA ASP A 91 -5.12 4.75 -14.67
C ASP A 91 -5.21 3.30 -14.17
N ALA A 92 -4.65 3.03 -12.98
CA ALA A 92 -4.50 1.71 -12.37
C ALA A 92 -3.67 0.72 -13.21
N GLU A 93 -2.80 1.23 -14.09
CA GLU A 93 -1.88 0.40 -14.86
C GLU A 93 -0.61 0.13 -14.04
N PRO A 94 -0.12 -1.12 -14.02
CA PRO A 94 1.14 -1.43 -13.35
C PRO A 94 2.34 -0.71 -13.97
N VAL A 95 3.10 -0.03 -13.12
CA VAL A 95 4.35 0.66 -13.50
C VAL A 95 5.56 0.05 -12.78
N ASP A 96 6.75 0.46 -13.17
CA ASP A 96 7.98 -0.03 -12.56
C ASP A 96 8.18 0.62 -11.17
N LEU A 97 8.32 -0.21 -10.13
CA LEU A 97 8.91 0.17 -8.85
C LEU A 97 10.40 -0.23 -8.85
N PRO A 98 11.35 0.71 -8.97
CA PRO A 98 12.77 0.44 -8.87
C PRO A 98 13.19 -0.02 -7.47
N LEU A 99 14.07 -1.02 -7.39
CA LEU A 99 14.55 -1.52 -6.10
C LEU A 99 15.29 -0.45 -5.27
N ASN A 100 16.07 0.41 -5.94
CA ASN A 100 16.79 1.49 -5.27
C ASN A 100 15.85 2.53 -4.66
N GLU A 101 14.70 2.77 -5.27
CA GLU A 101 13.68 3.67 -4.73
C GLU A 101 13.07 3.09 -3.46
N TRP A 102 12.70 1.80 -3.48
CA TRP A 102 12.23 1.09 -2.29
C TRP A 102 13.27 1.09 -1.15
N GLU A 103 14.52 0.75 -1.45
CA GLU A 103 15.58 0.70 -0.45
C GLU A 103 15.92 2.08 0.13
N ASP A 104 15.77 3.14 -0.66
CA ASP A 104 15.94 4.51 -0.17
C ASP A 104 14.75 4.94 0.70
N PHE A 105 13.52 4.67 0.27
CA PHE A 105 12.31 4.92 1.05
C PHE A 105 12.36 4.23 2.41
N LYS A 106 12.69 2.94 2.44
CA LYS A 106 12.81 2.14 3.67
C LYS A 106 13.77 2.74 4.69
N LYS A 107 14.85 3.40 4.24
CA LYS A 107 15.85 4.01 5.14
C LYS A 107 15.37 5.32 5.75
N ASN A 108 14.58 6.10 5.01
CA ASN A 108 14.10 7.40 5.47
C ASN A 108 12.74 7.76 4.83
N PRO A 109 11.63 7.15 5.30
CA PRO A 109 10.30 7.40 4.74
C PRO A 109 9.83 8.85 4.96
N ASN A 110 10.41 9.53 5.95
CA ASN A 110 10.11 10.93 6.29
C ASN A 110 11.03 11.94 5.59
N ALA A 111 11.82 11.51 4.60
CA ALA A 111 12.64 12.43 3.82
C ALA A 111 11.77 13.49 3.14
N LYS A 112 12.27 14.72 3.04
CA LYS A 112 11.53 15.85 2.45
C LYS A 112 10.92 15.53 1.09
N LYS A 113 11.64 14.82 0.21
CA LYS A 113 11.16 14.44 -1.12
C LYS A 113 9.88 13.58 -1.09
N TYR A 114 9.70 12.75 -0.08
CA TYR A 114 8.53 11.88 0.08
C TYR A 114 7.34 12.67 0.64
N GLN A 115 7.61 13.58 1.57
CA GLN A 115 6.61 14.51 2.09
C GLN A 115 6.11 15.46 0.99
N ASP A 116 7.03 15.98 0.16
CA ASP A 116 6.69 16.82 -0.99
C ASP A 116 5.89 16.03 -2.05
N ALA A 117 6.19 14.74 -2.24
CA ALA A 117 5.44 13.86 -3.15
C ALA A 117 4.00 13.62 -2.68
N ILE A 118 3.79 13.35 -1.38
CA ILE A 118 2.45 13.19 -0.78
C ILE A 118 1.63 14.46 -1.01
N LYS A 119 2.17 15.63 -0.63
CA LYS A 119 1.47 16.92 -0.79
C LYS A 119 1.12 17.23 -2.25
N LYS A 120 2.01 16.90 -3.18
CA LYS A 120 1.76 17.07 -4.61
C LYS A 120 0.57 16.20 -5.05
N ARG A 121 0.53 14.95 -4.60
CA ARG A 121 -0.57 14.03 -4.92
C ARG A 121 -1.89 14.49 -4.30
N GLU A 122 -1.89 14.96 -3.06
CA GLU A 122 -3.06 15.52 -2.40
C GLU A 122 -3.61 16.73 -3.18
N ALA A 123 -2.73 17.63 -3.64
CA ALA A 123 -3.12 18.77 -4.45
C ALA A 123 -3.73 18.34 -5.81
N GLU A 124 -3.12 17.38 -6.50
CA GLU A 124 -3.63 16.83 -7.76
C GLU A 124 -5.02 16.18 -7.57
N LEU A 125 -5.23 15.45 -6.47
CA LEU A 125 -6.52 14.86 -6.14
C LEU A 125 -7.57 15.93 -5.82
N ALA A 126 -7.22 16.97 -5.06
CA ALA A 126 -8.12 18.07 -4.74
C ALA A 126 -8.55 18.84 -6.01
N GLU A 127 -7.65 19.05 -6.96
CA GLU A 127 -7.97 19.65 -8.26
C GLU A 127 -8.90 18.77 -9.11
N MET A 128 -8.74 17.44 -9.06
CA MET A 128 -9.54 16.51 -9.85
C MET A 128 -10.95 16.27 -9.30
N PHE A 129 -11.08 16.14 -7.98
CA PHE A 129 -12.35 15.77 -7.35
C PHE A 129 -13.18 16.95 -6.87
N GLY A 130 -12.64 18.16 -6.95
CA GLY A 130 -13.29 19.37 -6.45
C GLY A 130 -13.31 19.35 -4.93
N SER A 131 -12.83 20.43 -4.33
CA SER A 131 -13.10 20.71 -2.92
C SER A 131 -14.59 21.05 -2.80
N ASP A 132 -15.44 20.04 -2.68
CA ASP A 132 -16.82 20.21 -2.22
C ASP A 132 -16.76 20.46 -0.69
N GLU A 133 -16.12 21.58 -0.33
CA GLU A 133 -16.39 22.26 0.93
C GLU A 133 -17.75 22.92 0.70
N GLU A 134 -18.84 22.16 0.88
CA GLU A 134 -20.14 22.76 1.12
C GLU A 134 -20.00 23.64 2.37
N GLU A 135 -19.99 24.95 2.13
CA GLU A 135 -20.10 25.98 3.15
C GLU A 135 -21.35 25.69 3.98
N ASP A 136 -21.15 25.31 5.26
CA ASP A 136 -22.18 25.39 6.30
C ASP A 136 -22.60 26.86 6.40
N GLU A 137 -23.60 27.28 5.61
CA GLU A 137 -24.37 28.48 5.89
C GLU A 137 -25.26 28.18 7.12
N GLU A 138 -24.71 28.47 8.30
CA GLU A 138 -25.49 28.64 9.53
C GLU A 138 -26.56 29.74 9.32
N GLU A 139 -27.77 29.36 8.89
CA GLU A 139 -28.96 30.20 9.05
C GLU A 139 -29.41 30.16 10.52
N ASP A 140 -28.72 30.96 11.35
CA ASP A 140 -29.16 31.34 12.69
C ASP A 140 -30.00 32.63 12.55
N GLU A 141 -31.31 32.51 12.34
CA GLU A 141 -32.28 33.58 12.58
C GLU A 141 -33.11 33.29 13.84
N GLU A 142 -32.54 33.63 15.00
CA GLU A 142 -33.32 34.03 16.17
C GLU A 142 -33.90 35.42 15.90
N GLU A 143 -35.24 35.56 15.74
CA GLU A 143 -35.91 36.80 16.16
C GLU A 143 -37.38 36.58 16.60
N GLU A 144 -37.54 36.63 17.92
CA GLU A 144 -38.56 37.39 18.68
C GLU A 144 -40.05 36.99 18.74
N LEU A 145 -40.45 36.67 19.98
CA LEU A 145 -41.63 37.18 20.72
C LEU A 145 -43.01 37.15 20.02
N LEU A 146 -43.83 36.15 20.39
CA LEU A 146 -45.13 36.30 21.11
C LEU A 146 -45.84 34.96 21.36
#